data_AF-A0A4V2RXT3-F1
#
_entry.id   AF-A0A4V2RXT3-F1
#
_cell.length_a   1.000
_cell.length_b   1.000
_cell.length_c   1.000
_cell.angle_alpha   90.00
_cell.angle_beta   90.00
_cell.angle_gamma   90.00
#
_symmetry.space_group_name_H-M   'P 1'
#
loop_
_entity.id
_entity.type
_entity.pdbx_description
1 polymer ?
#
loop_
_entity_poly.entity_id
_entity_poly.type
_entity_poly.pdbx_seq_one_letter_code
_entity_poly.pdbx_strand_id
1 'polypeptide(L)'
;HELRGSMGRVGACGDNAAMESFFALLQKNVLDRQRWTSRHELRLAIVSWIETTYHRRRRQRSLGKLTPIEFETIQPVALAA
;
A
#
# COMPACT_ATOMS: atom_id res chain seq x y z
N HIS A 1 12.77 5.19 21.71
CA HIS A 1 12.02 4.64 20.56
C HIS A 1 12.84 4.99 19.31
N GLU A 2 13.72 4.09 18.88
CA GLU A 2 14.77 4.38 17.90
C GLU A 2 14.35 3.99 16.48
N LEU A 3 13.39 4.73 15.91
CA LEU A 3 13.09 4.61 14.49
C LEU A 3 14.02 5.54 13.72
N ARG A 4 14.96 4.96 12.98
CA ARG A 4 15.89 5.71 12.12
C ARG A 4 15.22 5.98 10.77
N GLY A 5 14.94 7.24 10.48
CA GLY A 5 14.42 7.64 9.17
C GLY A 5 15.43 7.34 8.07
N SER A 6 15.01 6.56 7.07
CA SER A 6 15.78 6.34 5.85
C SER A 6 15.24 7.28 4.78
N MET A 7 16.03 8.28 4.39
CA MET A 7 15.81 9.01 3.15
C MET A 7 16.55 8.20 2.08
N GLY A 8 15.81 7.58 1.16
CA GLY A 8 16.40 6.81 0.05
C GLY A 8 17.46 7.61 -0.72
N ARG A 9 18.27 6.94 -1.53
CA ARG A 9 19.37 7.63 -2.23
C ARG A 9 18.79 8.70 -3.16
N VAL A 10 19.30 9.93 -3.12
CA VAL A 10 18.90 10.99 -4.05
C VAL A 10 19.09 10.49 -5.49
N GLY A 11 18.01 10.42 -6.28
CA GLY A 11 18.01 9.93 -7.65
C GLY A 11 17.60 8.45 -7.83
N ALA A 12 17.33 7.70 -6.76
CA ALA A 12 16.79 6.34 -6.84
C ALA A 12 15.26 6.35 -6.89
N CYS A 13 14.72 6.61 -8.09
CA CYS A 13 13.28 6.53 -8.38
C CYS A 13 12.64 5.18 -7.98
N GLY A 14 13.43 4.10 -7.98
CA GLY A 14 12.98 2.76 -7.55
C GLY A 14 12.58 2.69 -6.07
N ASP A 15 13.21 3.48 -5.20
CA ASP A 15 13.02 3.42 -3.75
C ASP A 15 11.61 3.90 -3.35
N ASN A 16 11.09 4.89 -4.08
CA ASN A 16 9.76 5.48 -3.84
C ASN A 16 8.67 4.94 -4.78
N ALA A 17 9.03 4.21 -5.85
CA ALA A 17 8.10 3.73 -6.87
C ALA A 17 6.92 2.91 -6.29
N ALA A 18 7.16 2.13 -5.24
CA ALA A 18 6.10 1.37 -4.57
C ALA A 18 5.07 2.29 -3.89
N MET A 19 5.55 3.34 -3.21
CA MET A 19 4.69 4.32 -2.56
C MET A 19 3.97 5.21 -3.57
N GLU A 20 4.65 5.62 -4.65
CA GLU A 20 4.02 6.37 -5.75
C GLU A 20 2.89 5.56 -6.40
N SER A 21 3.13 4.27 -6.66
CA SER A 21 2.10 3.37 -7.20
C SER A 21 0.92 3.23 -6.23
N PHE A 22 1.17 3.12 -4.92
CA PHE A 22 0.12 3.08 -3.92
C PHE A 22 -0.74 4.34 -3.93
N PHE A 23 -0.13 5.53 -3.88
CA PHE A 23 -0.87 6.79 -3.84
C PHE A 23 -1.65 7.06 -5.13
N ALA A 24 -1.09 6.73 -6.30
CA ALA A 24 -1.79 6.83 -7.57
C ALA A 24 -3.06 5.95 -7.59
N LEU A 25 -2.98 4.74 -7.02
CA LEU A 25 -4.13 3.84 -6.92
C LEU A 25 -5.16 4.34 -5.90
N LEU A 26 -4.71 4.83 -4.74
CA LEU A 26 -5.60 5.38 -3.73
C LEU A 26 -6.38 6.57 -4.27
N GLN A 27 -5.71 7.45 -5.00
CA GLN A 27 -6.32 8.60 -5.65
C GLN A 27 -7.39 8.14 -6.64
N LYS A 28 -7.04 7.28 -7.60
CA LYS A 28 -7.96 6.81 -8.64
C LYS A 28 -9.16 6.03 -8.09
N ASN A 29 -8.97 5.20 -7.05
CA ASN A 29 -10.00 4.26 -6.61
C ASN A 29 -10.84 4.77 -5.42
N VAL A 30 -10.35 5.78 -4.69
CA VAL A 30 -11.02 6.31 -3.50
C VAL A 30 -11.26 7.81 -3.63
N LEU A 31 -10.18 8.61 -3.80
CA LEU A 31 -10.29 10.06 -3.74
C LEU A 31 -11.12 10.63 -4.89
N ASP A 32 -10.87 10.15 -6.11
CA ASP A 32 -11.52 10.66 -7.33
C ASP A 32 -12.87 9.99 -7.63
N ARG A 33 -13.28 9.02 -6.80
CA ARG A 33 -14.48 8.21 -7.06
C ARG A 33 -15.77 9.00 -6.86
N GLN A 34 -15.80 9.92 -5.89
CA GLN A 34 -16.95 10.76 -5.58
C GLN A 34 -16.54 11.94 -4.69
N ARG A 35 -17.46 12.90 -4.52
CA ARG A 35 -17.30 13.96 -3.51
C ARG A 35 -17.69 13.39 -2.15
N TRP A 36 -16.81 13.59 -1.17
CA TRP A 36 -17.02 13.14 0.20
C TRP A 36 -17.65 14.25 1.05
N THR A 37 -18.64 13.91 1.86
CA THR A 37 -19.35 14.91 2.69
C THR A 37 -18.56 15.21 3.97
N SER A 38 -17.77 14.25 4.45
CA SER A 38 -16.92 14.45 5.64
C SER A 38 -15.56 13.75 5.53
N ARG A 39 -14.59 14.26 6.31
CA ARG A 39 -13.29 13.59 6.47
C ARG A 39 -13.40 12.21 7.11
N HIS A 40 -14.40 11.99 7.96
CA HIS A 40 -14.63 10.70 8.60
C HIS A 40 -15.06 9.64 7.59
N GLU A 41 -16.01 9.99 6.73
CA GLU A 41 -16.47 9.15 5.63
C GLU A 41 -15.32 8.78 4.69
N LEU A 42 -14.54 9.78 4.27
CA LEU A 42 -13.35 9.55 3.45
C LEU A 42 -12.35 8.62 4.14
N ARG A 43 -12.09 8.82 5.44
CA ARG A 43 -11.18 7.95 6.20
C ARG A 43 -11.67 6.50 6.22
N LEU A 44 -12.96 6.26 6.44
CA LEU A 44 -13.53 4.91 6.41
C LEU A 44 -13.39 4.28 5.01
N ALA A 45 -13.62 5.05 3.96
CA ALA A 45 -13.45 4.58 2.58
C ALA A 45 -12.00 4.22 2.26
N ILE A 46 -11.03 5.04 2.70
CA ILE A 46 -9.60 4.76 2.56
C ILE A 46 -9.24 3.46 3.27
N VAL A 47 -9.59 3.32 4.56
CA VAL A 47 -9.26 2.11 5.36
C VAL A 47 -9.91 0.87 4.74
N SER A 48 -11.20 0.95 4.41
CA SER A 48 -11.94 -0.15 3.79
C SER A 48 -11.30 -0.57 2.46
N TRP A 49 -10.92 0.38 1.61
CA TRP A 49 -10.26 0.06 0.34
C TRP A 49 -8.89 -0.58 0.54
N ILE A 50 -8.08 -0.07 1.47
CA ILE A 50 -6.76 -0.64 1.80
C ILE A 50 -6.91 -2.10 2.24
N GLU A 51 -7.77 -2.37 3.22
CA GLU A 51 -7.91 -3.70 3.82
C GLU A 51 -8.58 -4.71 2.88
N THR A 52 -9.66 -4.30 2.21
CA THR A 52 -10.49 -5.23 1.43
C THR A 52 -9.98 -5.42 0.00
N THR A 53 -9.39 -4.37 -0.58
CA THR A 53 -9.04 -4.36 -2.01
C THR A 53 -7.53 -4.40 -2.18
N TYR A 54 -6.80 -3.44 -1.62
CA TYR A 54 -5.36 -3.33 -1.84
C TYR A 54 -4.58 -4.50 -1.23
N HIS A 55 -4.84 -4.86 0.04
CA HIS A 55 -4.13 -5.95 0.71
C HIS A 55 -4.63 -7.35 0.37
N ARG A 56 -5.95 -7.52 0.16
CA ARG A 56 -6.58 -8.87 0.02
C ARG A 56 -6.87 -9.31 -1.41
N ARG A 57 -7.03 -8.38 -2.36
CA ARG A 57 -7.50 -8.72 -3.72
C ARG A 57 -6.53 -8.30 -4.81
N ARG A 58 -5.72 -7.27 -4.58
CA ARG A 58 -4.78 -6.77 -5.59
C ARG A 58 -3.50 -7.60 -5.61
N ARG A 59 -3.36 -8.43 -6.64
CA ARG A 59 -2.10 -9.13 -6.95
C ARG A 59 -1.09 -8.18 -7.58
N GLN A 60 0.16 -8.21 -7.10
CA GLN A 60 1.21 -7.30 -7.53
C GLN A 60 2.32 -8.07 -8.24
N ARG A 61 2.75 -7.61 -9.43
CA ARG A 61 3.81 -8.29 -10.19
C ARG A 61 5.14 -8.30 -9.43
N SER A 62 5.43 -7.23 -8.69
CA SER A 62 6.60 -7.13 -7.80
C SER A 62 6.62 -8.17 -6.68
N LEU A 63 5.44 -8.66 -6.26
CA LEU A 63 5.27 -9.69 -5.23
C LEU A 63 5.08 -11.09 -5.84
N GLY A 64 5.51 -11.33 -7.09
CA GLY A 64 5.32 -12.62 -7.74
C GLY A 64 3.86 -12.93 -8.12
N LYS A 65 3.04 -11.90 -8.36
CA LYS A 65 1.58 -11.98 -8.57
C LYS A 65 0.80 -12.46 -7.34
N LEU A 66 1.36 -12.27 -6.15
CA LEU A 66 0.66 -12.44 -4.88
C LEU A 66 0.01 -11.12 -4.44
N THR A 67 -1.01 -11.21 -3.61
CA THR A 67 -1.51 -10.08 -2.82
C THR A 67 -0.53 -9.77 -1.68
N PRO A 68 -0.52 -8.55 -1.12
CA PRO A 68 0.31 -8.23 0.04
C PRO A 68 0.15 -9.22 1.19
N ILE A 69 -1.09 -9.61 1.52
CA ILE A 69 -1.34 -10.59 2.59
C ILE A 69 -0.84 -11.97 2.21
N GLU A 70 -1.07 -12.45 0.99
CA GLU A 70 -0.53 -13.74 0.56
C GLU A 70 1.00 -13.74 0.60
N PHE A 71 1.64 -12.65 0.17
CA PHE A 71 3.08 -12.49 0.24
C PHE A 71 3.59 -12.55 1.69
N GLU A 72 2.99 -11.77 2.59
CA GLU A 72 3.32 -11.79 4.02
C GLU A 72 2.96 -13.10 4.73
N THR A 73 2.00 -13.89 4.21
CA THR A 73 1.61 -15.20 4.75
C THR A 73 2.51 -16.34 4.23
N ILE A 74 3.14 -16.16 3.06
CA ILE A 74 4.11 -17.12 2.47
C ILE A 74 5.54 -16.81 2.95
N GLN A 75 5.89 -15.53 3.16
CA GLN A 75 7.18 -15.07 3.70
C GLN A 75 7.34 -14.99 5.25
N PRO A 76 6.37 -15.30 6.13
CA PRO A 76 6.51 -15.09 7.57
C PRO A 76 7.33 -16.19 8.27
N VAL A 77 7.81 -17.19 7.53
CA VAL A 77 8.67 -18.26 8.07
C VAL A 77 10.16 -18.03 7.78
N ALA A 78 10.52 -17.19 6.81
CA ALA A 78 11.91 -17.08 6.35
C ALA A 78 12.73 -15.94 6.99
N LEU A 79 12.11 -14.97 7.67
CA LEU A 79 12.81 -13.81 8.24
C LEU A 79 12.74 -13.71 9.77
N ALA A 80 12.14 -14.70 10.44
CA ALA A 80 12.05 -14.78 11.90
C ALA A 80 13.05 -15.78 12.52
N ALA A 81 14.02 -16.28 11.76
CA ALA A 81 15.10 -17.17 12.20
C ALA A 81 16.46 -16.48 12.10
#